data_AF-A0A2W6RKK4-F1
#
_entry.id   AF-A0A2W6RKK4-F1
#
_cell.length_a   1.000
_cell.length_b   1.000
_cell.length_c   1.000
_cell.angle_alpha   90.00
_cell.angle_beta   90.00
_cell.angle_gamma   90.00
#
_symmetry.space_group_name_H-M   'P 1'
#
loop_
_entity.id
_entity.type
_entity.pdbx_description
1 polymer ?
#
loop_
_entity_poly.entity_id
_entity_poly.type
_entity_poly.pdbx_seq_one_letter_code
_entity_poly.pdbx_strand_id
1 'polypeptide(L)' 'MVEPACHDDDDEPGVFDIPDDAADEAATLRGLADAEAGRVVDNDTVMRWVESWASGNPLPRPKCG' A
#
# COMPACT_ATOMS: atom_id res chain seq x y z
N MET A 1 37.49 5.94 -14.41
CA MET A 1 36.19 5.37 -14.00
C MET A 1 35.35 6.54 -13.58
N VAL A 2 34.29 6.87 -14.31
CA VAL A 2 33.37 7.95 -13.90
C VAL A 2 32.39 7.31 -12.93
N GLU A 3 32.37 7.81 -11.70
CA GLU A 3 31.28 7.46 -10.77
C GLU A 3 29.98 8.01 -11.37
N PRO A 4 28.88 7.24 -11.40
CA PRO A 4 27.61 7.79 -11.86
C PRO A 4 27.24 8.91 -10.89
N ALA A 5 27.03 10.12 -11.42
CA ALA A 5 26.46 11.21 -10.65
C ALA A 5 25.13 10.71 -10.07
N CYS A 6 25.05 10.60 -8.75
CA CYS A 6 23.77 10.60 -8.06
C CYS A 6 23.04 11.85 -8.56
N HIS A 7 21.86 11.67 -9.16
CA HIS A 7 21.01 12.78 -9.55
C HIS A 7 20.49 13.39 -8.25
N ASP A 8 21.20 14.39 -7.72
CA ASP A 8 20.66 15.32 -6.73
C ASP A 8 19.52 16.08 -7.45
N ASP A 9 18.30 15.89 -6.94
CA ASP A 9 17.13 16.76 -7.10
C ASP A 9 16.53 16.90 -8.51
N ASP A 10 15.67 15.94 -8.86
CA ASP A 10 14.50 16.19 -9.69
C ASP A 10 13.53 17.06 -8.86
N ASP A 11 13.60 18.39 -9.00
CA ASP A 11 12.71 19.38 -8.32
C ASP A 11 11.23 19.26 -8.77
N GLU A 12 10.88 18.30 -9.62
CA GLU A 12 9.51 18.00 -9.99
C GLU A 12 8.81 17.14 -8.93
N PRO A 13 7.59 17.49 -8.50
CA PRO A 13 6.85 16.70 -7.55
C PRO A 13 6.60 15.30 -8.13
N GLY A 14 6.98 14.27 -7.37
CA GLY A 14 6.68 12.90 -7.72
C GLY A 14 5.17 12.67 -7.80
N VAL A 15 4.77 11.60 -8.50
CA VAL A 15 3.35 11.22 -8.62
C VAL A 15 2.65 11.03 -7.26
N PHE A 16 3.41 10.78 -6.20
CA PHE A 16 2.90 10.62 -4.83
C PHE A 16 2.99 11.89 -3.98
N ASP A 17 3.60 12.97 -4.48
CA ASP A 17 3.78 14.24 -3.75
C ASP A 17 2.64 15.24 -4.02
N ILE A 18 1.68 14.88 -4.87
CA ILE A 18 0.51 15.70 -5.19
C ILE A 18 -0.61 15.35 -4.20
N PRO A 19 -0.94 16.22 -3.24
CA PRO A 19 -1.99 15.95 -2.27
C PRO A 19 -3.38 15.98 -2.94
N ASP A 20 -4.21 15.00 -2.61
CA ASP A 20 -5.64 14.99 -2.90
C ASP A 20 -6.41 14.69 -1.60
N ASP A 21 -6.53 15.71 -0.78
CA ASP A 21 -7.16 15.61 0.55
C ASP A 21 -8.58 15.03 0.48
N ALA A 22 -9.32 15.33 -0.59
CA ALA A 22 -10.68 14.83 -0.78
C ALA A 22 -10.69 13.33 -1.09
N ALA A 23 -9.77 12.84 -1.92
CA ALA A 23 -9.61 11.42 -2.17
C ALA A 23 -9.15 10.66 -0.91
N ASP A 24 -8.23 11.24 -0.14
CA ASP A 24 -7.72 10.65 1.10
C ASP A 24 -8.81 10.53 2.18
N GLU A 25 -9.62 11.58 2.36
CA GLU A 25 -10.76 11.57 3.27
C GLU A 25 -11.79 10.52 2.84
N ALA A 26 -12.14 10.47 1.56
CA ALA A 26 -13.09 9.50 1.02
C ALA A 26 -12.59 8.05 1.20
N ALA A 27 -11.30 7.80 0.98
CA ALA A 27 -10.67 6.50 1.20
C ALA A 27 -10.72 6.09 2.67
N THR A 28 -10.42 7.03 3.58
CA THR A 28 -10.46 6.82 5.03
C THR A 28 -11.87 6.47 5.50
N LEU A 29 -12.88 7.25 5.11
CA LEU A 29 -14.28 7.00 5.48
C LEU A 29 -14.79 5.65 4.97
N ARG A 30 -14.39 5.26 3.76
CA ARG A 30 -14.71 3.93 3.21
C ARG A 30 -14.09 2.82 4.05
N GLY A 31 -12.82 2.96 4.44
CA GLY A 31 -12.13 1.97 5.29
C GLY A 31 -12.80 1.81 6.66
N LEU A 32 -13.21 2.92 7.28
CA LEU A 32 -13.94 2.89 8.54
C LEU A 32 -15.31 2.21 8.39
N ALA A 33 -16.04 2.48 7.31
CA ALA A 33 -17.31 1.82 7.03
C ALA A 33 -17.17 0.32 6.72
N ASP A 34 -16.06 -0.09 6.10
CA ASP A 34 -15.70 -1.50 5.89
C ASP A 34 -15.40 -2.19 7.23
N ALA A 35 -14.64 -1.53 8.12
CA ALA A 35 -14.33 -2.04 9.45
C ALA A 35 -15.59 -2.20 10.33
N GLU A 36 -16.46 -1.19 10.37
CA GLU A 36 -17.72 -1.24 11.13
C GLU A 36 -18.65 -2.35 10.61
N ALA A 37 -18.67 -2.58 9.30
CA ALA A 37 -19.44 -3.66 8.69
C ALA A 37 -18.78 -5.04 8.80
N GLY A 38 -17.67 -5.17 9.53
CA GLY A 38 -16.94 -6.42 9.73
C GLY A 38 -16.20 -6.93 8.49
N ARG A 39 -16.04 -6.12 7.44
CA ARG A 39 -15.28 -6.48 6.22
C ARG A 39 -13.77 -6.34 6.48
N VAL A 40 -13.27 -7.12 7.43
CA VAL A 40 -11.86 -7.12 7.87
C VAL A 40 -11.21 -8.49 7.63
N VAL A 41 -9.88 -8.50 7.63
CA VAL A 41 -9.07 -9.72 7.57
C VAL A 41 -8.13 -9.71 8.78
N ASP A 42 -8.00 -10.86 9.45
CA ASP A 42 -7.09 -11.00 10.58
C ASP A 42 -5.64 -10.71 10.20
N ASN A 43 -4.91 -10.03 11.10
CA ASN A 43 -3.53 -9.60 10.87
C ASN A 43 -2.59 -10.76 10.48
N ASP A 44 -2.66 -11.89 11.20
CA ASP A 44 -1.82 -13.06 10.91
C ASP A 44 -2.03 -13.60 9.49
N THR A 45 -3.27 -13.53 9.00
CA THR A 45 -3.62 -13.94 7.64
C THR A 45 -3.00 -12.99 6.61
N VAL A 46 -3.04 -11.68 6.87
CA VAL A 46 -2.40 -10.66 6.02
C VAL A 46 -0.88 -10.85 6.00
N MET A 47 -0.25 -11.05 7.15
CA MET A 47 1.21 -11.18 7.26
C MET A 47 1.72 -12.42 6.49
N ARG A 48 1.06 -13.57 6.65
CA ARG A 48 1.39 -14.77 5.87
C ARG A 48 1.28 -14.54 4.36
N TRP A 49 0.28 -13.78 3.94
CA TRP A 49 0.11 -13.43 2.52
C TRP A 49 1.25 -12.52 2.02
N VAL A 50 1.62 -11.48 2.77
CA VAL A 50 2.73 -10.58 2.41
C VAL A 50 4.06 -11.33 2.36
N GLU A 51 4.36 -12.15 3.35
CA GLU A 51 5.60 -12.95 3.40
C GLU A 51 5.72 -13.92 2.23
N SER A 52 4.59 -14.44 1.75
CA SER A 52 4.59 -15.38 0.62
C SER A 52 5.11 -14.78 -0.68
N TRP A 53 5.03 -13.45 -0.83
CA TRP A 53 5.49 -12.76 -2.05
C TRP A 53 6.99 -12.93 -2.29
N ALA A 54 7.78 -13.04 -1.22
CA ALA A 54 9.22 -13.26 -1.31
C ALA A 54 9.62 -14.73 -1.52
N SER A 55 8.67 -15.67 -1.37
CA SER A 55 8.97 -17.11 -1.35
C SER A 55 8.98 -17.81 -2.71
N GLY A 56 8.68 -17.09 -3.80
CA GLY A 56 8.51 -17.66 -5.14
C GLY A 56 7.19 -18.44 -5.33
N ASN A 57 6.39 -18.58 -4.27
CA ASN A 57 5.05 -19.17 -4.30
C ASN A 57 4.05 -18.23 -3.57
N PRO A 58 3.66 -17.11 -4.21
CA PRO A 58 2.74 -16.16 -3.59
C PRO A 58 1.37 -16.78 -3.34
N LEU A 59 0.87 -16.61 -2.12
CA LEU A 59 -0.46 -17.03 -1.71
C LEU A 59 -1.54 -16.15 -2.34
N PRO A 60 -2.76 -16.66 -2.55
CA PRO A 60 -3.87 -15.84 -3.02
C PRO A 60 -4.21 -14.75 -2.01
N ARG A 61 -4.71 -13.60 -2.52
CA ARG A 61 -5.12 -12.49 -1.66
C ARG A 61 -6.20 -12.94 -0.68
N PRO A 62 -6.06 -12.65 0.61
CA PRO A 62 -7.06 -13.01 1.60
C PRO A 62 -8.37 -12.26 1.36
N LYS A 63 -9.47 -12.89 1.76
CA LYS A 63 -10.83 -12.36 1.63
C LYS A 63 -11.36 -12.04 3.03
N CYS A 64 -12.20 -11.01 3.12
CA CYS A 64 -12.93 -10.71 4.35
C CYS A 64 -13.81 -11.91 4.73
N GLY A 65 -13.86 -12.23 6.03
CA GLY A 65 -14.62 -13.32 6.61
C GLY A 65 -15.87 -12.82 7.32
#